data_AF-A0AAV8WYY6-F1
#
_entry.id   AF-A0AAV8WYY6-F1
#
_cell.length_a   1.000
_cell.length_b   1.000
_cell.length_c   1.000
_cell.angle_alpha   90.00
_cell.angle_beta   90.00
_cell.angle_gamma   90.00
#
_symmetry.space_group_name_H-M   'P 1'
#
loop_
_entity.id
_entity.type
_entity.pdbx_description
1 polymer ?
#
loop_
_entity_poly.entity_id
_entity_poly.type
_entity_poly.pdbx_seq_one_letter_code
_entity_poly.pdbx_strand_id
1 'polypeptide(L)'
;IDECKINNGECEIKCLNTMGSFECQCSSGLRLADNLKFCEDINECRLRNGHGPCQDTCENSYGSYKCSCVSLNGTKLGEDGHSCVDLDECAKDNGGCSHKCINTLGRAFCTCPDGMELSSDWKTCQDINECEDDIVKQSCKNGCINTDGSYRCVDMSEYQSDQALTNVVCKPLFPPPQGFISCSRDEASHSYTKTGRKRTVNSPGTICKLVCPVGYRVTGQFYVTCGLYGKWEGKNEAKCIRVAPPTLQCPPTQHFMTDKNSNMALVKFPSPITNISWKYVKSYPSWAKNLTGTLEKGRYDIDFIVRDPTTKLSTSCSFKIIVKN
;
A
#
# COMPACT_ATOMS: atom_id res chain seq x y z
N ILE A 1 52.90 15.28 40.42
CA ILE A 1 52.19 16.51 39.97
C ILE A 1 50.94 16.02 39.25
N ASP A 2 49.94 16.86 39.02
CA ASP A 2 48.78 16.51 38.21
C ASP A 2 48.67 17.52 37.07
N GLU A 3 49.29 17.14 35.96
CA GLU A 3 49.49 17.95 34.76
C GLU A 3 48.15 18.29 34.11
N CYS A 4 47.13 17.43 34.27
CA CYS A 4 45.79 17.65 33.74
C CYS A 4 45.03 18.78 34.43
N LYS A 5 45.42 19.16 35.65
CA LYS A 5 44.80 20.31 36.37
C LYS A 5 45.19 21.66 35.78
N ILE A 6 46.25 21.71 34.97
CA ILE A 6 46.73 22.95 34.35
C ILE A 6 46.40 22.88 32.86
N ASN A 7 45.48 23.74 32.40
CA ASN A 7 45.09 23.86 31.00
C ASN A 7 44.80 22.50 30.30
N ASN A 8 44.20 21.54 31.02
CA ASN A 8 43.93 20.18 30.52
C ASN A 8 45.19 19.45 30.00
N GLY A 9 46.38 19.70 30.56
CA GLY A 9 47.64 19.14 30.04
C GLY A 9 47.98 19.58 28.62
N GLU A 10 47.36 20.66 28.12
CA GLU A 10 47.35 21.08 26.72
C GLU A 10 46.75 20.04 25.75
N CYS A 11 45.96 19.09 26.25
CA CYS A 11 45.21 18.16 25.44
C CYS A 11 43.99 18.84 24.81
N GLU A 12 43.70 18.53 23.54
CA GLU A 12 42.54 19.08 22.83
C GLU A 12 41.21 18.65 23.47
N ILE A 13 41.05 17.36 23.76
CA ILE A 13 39.79 16.80 24.29
C ILE A 13 39.91 16.44 25.77
N LYS A 14 40.69 15.39 26.10
CA LYS A 14 40.73 14.85 27.46
C LYS A 14 42.15 14.50 27.87
N CYS A 15 42.55 14.94 29.05
CA CYS A 15 43.80 14.56 29.69
C CYS A 15 43.57 13.47 30.74
N LEU A 16 44.47 12.48 30.77
CA LEU A 16 44.54 11.44 31.78
C LEU A 16 45.90 11.50 32.48
N ASN A 17 45.89 11.78 33.78
CA ASN A 17 47.12 11.83 34.57
C ASN A 17 47.58 10.41 34.89
N THR A 18 48.84 10.09 34.64
CA THR A 18 49.44 8.77 34.90
C THR A 18 50.56 8.89 35.94
N MET A 19 51.07 7.76 36.45
CA MET A 19 52.18 7.83 37.40
C MET A 19 53.48 8.24 36.68
N GLY A 20 53.91 9.47 36.92
CA GLY A 20 55.13 10.04 36.36
C GLY A 20 54.96 10.79 35.03
N SER A 21 53.73 10.88 34.50
CA SER A 21 53.42 11.61 33.27
C SER A 21 51.90 11.86 33.12
N PHE A 22 51.46 12.23 31.92
CA PHE A 22 50.06 12.33 31.52
C PHE A 22 49.91 11.92 30.06
N GLU A 23 48.72 11.50 29.65
CA GLU A 23 48.38 11.15 28.28
C GLU A 23 47.10 11.83 27.81
N CYS A 24 47.06 12.23 26.54
CA CYS A 24 45.85 12.78 25.93
C CYS A 24 45.01 11.67 25.29
N GLN A 25 43.70 11.74 25.47
CA GLN A 25 42.74 10.79 24.91
C GLN A 25 41.75 11.51 24.00
N CYS A 26 41.54 10.96 22.81
CA CYS A 26 40.52 11.43 21.87
C CYS A 26 39.19 10.72 22.07
N SER A 27 38.10 11.38 21.65
CA SER A 27 36.78 10.77 21.56
C SER A 27 36.76 9.61 20.55
N SER A 28 35.76 8.73 20.65
CA SER A 28 35.55 7.66 19.65
C SER A 28 35.42 8.25 18.25
N GLY A 29 36.01 7.59 17.25
CA GLY A 29 36.06 8.07 15.86
C GLY A 29 37.23 9.01 15.56
N LEU A 30 38.04 9.35 16.56
CA LEU A 30 39.23 10.17 16.39
C LEU A 30 40.48 9.41 16.85
N ARG A 31 41.63 9.74 16.27
CA ARG A 31 42.94 9.23 16.67
C ARG A 31 43.85 10.37 17.10
N LEU A 32 44.81 10.05 17.98
CA LEU A 32 45.82 11.01 18.39
C LEU A 32 46.70 11.37 17.19
N ALA A 33 46.93 12.67 16.98
CA ALA A 33 47.85 13.19 15.99
C ALA A 33 49.31 12.92 16.39
N ASP A 34 50.25 13.13 15.49
CA ASP A 34 51.68 12.86 15.71
C ASP A 34 52.28 13.68 16.86
N ASN A 35 51.67 14.83 17.19
CA ASN A 35 52.08 15.68 18.31
C ASN A 35 51.56 15.20 19.68
N LEU A 36 50.82 14.09 19.72
CA LEU A 36 50.26 13.44 20.91
C LEU A 36 49.29 14.31 21.76
N LYS A 37 48.85 15.46 21.23
CA LYS A 37 47.96 16.40 21.95
C LYS A 37 46.66 16.70 21.23
N PHE A 38 46.68 16.66 19.91
CA PHE A 38 45.52 16.95 19.05
C PHE A 38 44.88 15.66 18.53
N CYS A 39 43.62 15.77 18.13
CA CYS A 39 42.79 14.67 17.65
C CYS A 39 42.47 14.84 16.17
N GLU A 40 42.93 13.89 15.37
CA GLU A 40 42.63 13.78 13.95
C GLU A 40 41.48 12.81 13.69
N ASP A 41 40.69 13.14 12.70
CA ASP A 41 39.57 12.32 12.26
C ASP A 41 40.04 10.99 11.65
N ILE A 42 39.35 9.89 12.00
CA ILE A 42 39.57 8.59 11.36
C ILE A 42 38.64 8.53 10.16
N ASN A 43 39.18 8.41 8.95
CA ASN A 43 38.33 8.25 7.77
C ASN A 43 37.83 6.80 7.65
N GLU A 44 36.64 6.51 8.17
CA GLU A 44 36.12 5.14 8.18
C GLU A 44 35.83 4.60 6.77
N CYS A 45 35.53 5.49 5.81
CA CYS A 45 35.28 5.11 4.42
C CYS A 45 36.54 4.56 3.72
N ARG A 46 37.74 4.89 4.21
CA ARG A 46 39.01 4.36 3.68
C ARG A 46 39.42 3.03 4.34
N LEU A 47 38.72 2.60 5.38
CA LEU A 47 38.96 1.31 6.01
C LEU A 47 38.55 0.18 5.05
N ARG A 48 39.01 -1.05 5.34
CA ARG A 48 38.73 -2.24 4.53
C ARG A 48 39.08 -2.05 3.05
N ASN A 49 40.29 -1.57 2.76
CA ASN A 49 40.79 -1.30 1.40
C ASN A 49 39.92 -0.31 0.60
N GLY A 50 39.34 0.68 1.27
CA GLY A 50 38.47 1.68 0.63
C GLY A 50 37.03 1.22 0.41
N HIS A 51 36.64 0.05 0.91
CA HIS A 51 35.25 -0.40 0.90
C HIS A 51 34.43 0.21 2.04
N GLY A 52 35.10 0.62 3.12
CA GLY A 52 34.43 1.16 4.29
C GLY A 52 33.43 0.19 4.96
N PRO A 53 32.62 0.70 5.89
CA PRO A 53 31.61 -0.09 6.61
C PRO A 53 30.24 -0.17 5.93
N CYS A 54 30.03 0.58 4.84
CA CYS A 54 28.73 0.71 4.17
C CYS A 54 28.56 -0.29 3.03
N GLN A 55 27.32 -0.70 2.73
CA GLN A 55 27.02 -1.56 1.57
C GLN A 55 27.13 -0.80 0.24
N ASP A 56 26.76 0.48 0.21
CA ASP A 56 26.76 1.29 -1.01
C ASP A 56 27.66 2.53 -0.89
N THR A 57 27.11 3.67 -0.43
CA THR A 57 27.85 4.94 -0.37
C THR A 57 28.26 5.26 1.07
N CYS A 58 29.52 5.68 1.27
CA CYS A 58 30.06 6.11 2.56
C CYS A 58 30.52 7.57 2.49
N GLU A 59 30.01 8.41 3.39
CA GLU A 59 30.48 9.78 3.63
C GLU A 59 31.16 9.88 4.99
N ASN A 60 32.41 10.35 4.97
CA ASN A 60 33.18 10.58 6.18
C ASN A 60 32.80 11.91 6.86
N SER A 61 32.78 11.95 8.18
CA SER A 61 32.50 13.16 8.96
C SER A 61 33.39 13.25 10.20
N TYR A 62 33.56 14.42 10.79
CA TYR A 62 34.46 14.53 11.96
C TYR A 62 33.94 13.70 13.15
N GLY A 63 34.69 12.68 13.54
CA GLY A 63 34.41 11.74 14.63
C GLY A 63 33.37 10.67 14.30
N SER A 64 32.94 10.51 13.04
CA SER A 64 31.94 9.52 12.62
C SER A 64 31.82 9.42 11.09
N TYR A 65 30.88 8.63 10.59
CA TYR A 65 30.57 8.52 9.17
C TYR A 65 29.08 8.27 8.95
N LYS A 66 28.64 8.42 7.71
CA LYS A 66 27.28 8.14 7.28
C LYS A 66 27.26 7.23 6.07
N CYS A 67 26.44 6.19 6.14
CA CYS A 67 26.13 5.37 4.99
C CYS A 67 24.86 5.86 4.30
N SER A 68 24.79 5.68 2.98
CA SER A 68 23.58 5.90 2.20
C SER A 68 23.51 4.91 1.02
N CYS A 69 22.31 4.74 0.48
CA CYS A 69 22.01 3.79 -0.60
C CYS A 69 21.65 4.49 -1.91
N VAL A 70 22.25 5.66 -2.16
CA VAL A 70 21.87 6.55 -3.26
C VAL A 70 22.22 5.99 -4.64
N SER A 71 23.19 5.07 -4.73
CA SER A 71 23.57 4.45 -6.01
C SER A 71 22.80 3.15 -6.28
N LEU A 72 22.15 2.58 -5.26
CA LEU A 72 21.25 1.43 -5.37
C LEU A 72 19.80 1.91 -5.43
N ASN A 73 19.34 2.28 -6.63
CA ASN A 73 17.94 2.67 -6.87
C ASN A 73 16.97 1.60 -6.35
N GLY A 74 15.82 2.05 -5.83
CA GLY A 74 14.82 1.13 -5.26
C GLY A 74 15.21 0.54 -3.91
N THR A 75 16.24 1.06 -3.23
CA THR A 75 16.63 0.60 -1.89
C THR A 75 16.64 1.75 -0.88
N LYS A 76 16.62 1.42 0.41
CA LYS A 76 16.77 2.36 1.53
C LYS A 76 17.81 1.84 2.52
N LEU A 77 18.35 2.74 3.33
CA LEU A 77 19.24 2.35 4.43
C LEU A 77 18.48 1.50 5.45
N GLY A 78 19.06 0.37 5.83
CA GLY A 78 18.56 -0.55 6.84
C GLY A 78 18.67 0.03 8.25
N GLU A 79 18.04 -0.64 9.22
CA GLU A 79 18.07 -0.23 10.63
C GLU A 79 19.47 -0.34 11.25
N ASP A 80 20.34 -1.16 10.66
CA ASP A 80 21.75 -1.27 11.04
C ASP A 80 22.58 -0.03 10.64
N GLY A 81 22.02 0.86 9.81
CA GLY A 81 22.72 2.05 9.32
C GLY A 81 23.83 1.74 8.32
N HIS A 82 23.94 0.51 7.80
CA HIS A 82 25.02 0.08 6.90
C HIS A 82 24.52 -0.62 5.65
N SER A 83 23.49 -1.46 5.78
CA SER A 83 22.97 -2.28 4.70
C SER A 83 21.91 -1.53 3.89
N CYS A 84 21.76 -1.89 2.62
CA CYS A 84 20.70 -1.36 1.78
C CYS A 84 19.61 -2.43 1.62
N VAL A 85 18.42 -2.10 2.11
CA VAL A 85 17.25 -2.97 2.06
C VAL A 85 16.34 -2.55 0.93
N ASP A 86 15.79 -3.54 0.24
CA ASP A 86 14.90 -3.35 -0.88
C ASP A 86 13.61 -2.61 -0.49
N LEU A 87 13.16 -1.71 -1.36
CA LEU A 87 11.84 -1.10 -1.27
C LEU A 87 10.89 -1.90 -2.14
N ASP A 88 9.95 -2.61 -1.52
CA ASP A 88 8.95 -3.35 -2.29
C ASP A 88 8.01 -2.40 -3.03
N GLU A 89 8.31 -2.14 -4.31
CA GLU A 89 7.51 -1.24 -5.13
C GLU A 89 6.15 -1.87 -5.50
N CYS A 90 6.03 -3.20 -5.44
CA CYS A 90 4.77 -3.90 -5.67
C CYS A 90 3.79 -3.75 -4.50
N ALA A 91 4.27 -3.54 -3.27
CA ALA A 91 3.43 -3.35 -2.08
C ALA A 91 2.51 -2.11 -2.18
N LYS A 92 2.89 -1.14 -3.02
CA LYS A 92 2.11 0.08 -3.27
C LYS A 92 1.49 0.03 -4.65
N ASP A 93 0.16 0.02 -4.72
CA ASP A 93 -0.61 0.10 -5.97
C ASP A 93 -0.14 -0.93 -7.03
N ASN A 94 0.32 -2.11 -6.58
CA ASN A 94 0.84 -3.18 -7.44
C ASN A 94 1.98 -2.72 -8.38
N GLY A 95 2.82 -1.76 -7.97
CA GLY A 95 3.87 -1.19 -8.83
C GLY A 95 3.33 -0.40 -10.05
N GLY A 96 2.02 -0.16 -10.09
CA GLY A 96 1.29 0.34 -11.25
C GLY A 96 1.04 -0.70 -12.33
N CYS A 97 1.29 -1.99 -12.06
CA CYS A 97 1.01 -3.08 -12.99
C CYS A 97 -0.50 -3.34 -13.10
N SER A 98 -0.99 -3.52 -14.32
CA SER A 98 -2.37 -3.95 -14.58
C SER A 98 -2.69 -5.34 -14.03
N HIS A 99 -1.71 -6.25 -14.03
CA HIS A 99 -1.87 -7.65 -13.61
C HIS A 99 -0.93 -8.04 -12.48
N LYS A 100 0.19 -8.71 -12.78
CA LYS A 100 1.07 -9.25 -11.75
C LYS A 100 2.36 -8.44 -11.65
N CYS A 101 2.63 -7.87 -10.48
CA CYS A 101 3.90 -7.24 -10.14
C CYS A 101 4.85 -8.26 -9.50
N ILE A 102 6.12 -8.22 -9.89
CA ILE A 102 7.20 -9.03 -9.33
C ILE A 102 8.27 -8.07 -8.81
N ASN A 103 8.44 -8.05 -7.49
CA ASN A 103 9.44 -7.25 -6.82
C ASN A 103 10.80 -7.95 -6.85
N THR A 104 11.87 -7.23 -7.20
CA THR A 104 13.25 -7.71 -7.19
C THR A 104 14.17 -6.64 -6.60
N LEU A 105 15.40 -7.00 -6.22
CA LEU A 105 16.30 -6.04 -5.59
C LEU A 105 16.53 -4.79 -6.47
N GLY A 106 16.06 -3.65 -5.98
CA GLY A 106 16.17 -2.33 -6.59
C GLY A 106 15.25 -2.05 -7.76
N ARG A 107 14.30 -2.95 -8.07
CA ARG A 107 13.37 -2.79 -9.20
C ARG A 107 12.17 -3.75 -9.13
N ALA A 108 11.05 -3.33 -9.71
CA ALA A 108 9.88 -4.18 -9.93
C ALA A 108 9.52 -4.30 -11.43
N PHE A 109 8.94 -5.45 -11.80
CA PHE A 109 8.44 -5.71 -13.15
C PHE A 109 6.98 -6.14 -13.17
N CYS A 110 6.28 -5.76 -14.22
CA CYS A 110 4.96 -6.26 -14.52
C CYS A 110 5.05 -7.50 -15.41
N THR A 111 4.16 -8.46 -15.18
CA THR A 111 4.02 -9.69 -15.97
C THR A 111 2.55 -9.91 -16.30
N CYS A 112 2.31 -10.44 -17.50
CA CYS A 112 0.97 -10.71 -17.98
C CYS A 112 0.58 -12.19 -17.79
N PRO A 113 -0.73 -12.47 -17.64
CA PRO A 113 -1.25 -13.82 -17.77
C PRO A 113 -0.99 -14.40 -19.17
N ASP A 114 -1.14 -15.71 -19.31
CA ASP A 114 -1.09 -16.37 -20.61
C ASP A 114 -2.15 -15.77 -21.56
N GLY A 115 -1.80 -15.63 -22.85
CA GLY A 115 -2.66 -15.00 -23.87
C GLY A 115 -2.59 -13.47 -23.91
N MET A 116 -1.73 -12.84 -23.10
CA MET A 116 -1.56 -11.39 -23.07
C MET A 116 -0.09 -10.98 -23.13
N GLU A 117 0.17 -9.77 -23.61
CA GLU A 117 1.51 -9.18 -23.68
C GLU A 117 1.60 -7.81 -22.99
N LEU A 118 2.82 -7.46 -22.55
CA LEU A 118 3.09 -6.15 -21.96
C LEU A 118 3.01 -5.07 -23.04
N SER A 119 2.22 -4.02 -22.78
CA SER A 119 2.17 -2.86 -23.65
C SER A 119 3.44 -2.00 -23.56
N SER A 120 3.54 -0.98 -24.42
CA SER A 120 4.69 -0.07 -24.47
C SER A 120 4.95 0.73 -23.19
N ASP A 121 3.97 0.82 -22.29
CA ASP A 121 4.10 1.42 -20.97
C ASP A 121 4.80 0.51 -19.93
N TRP A 122 5.08 -0.73 -20.31
CA TRP A 122 5.63 -1.81 -19.47
C TRP A 122 4.83 -2.14 -18.21
N LYS A 123 3.53 -1.80 -18.20
CA LYS A 123 2.66 -1.92 -17.03
C LYS A 123 1.29 -2.52 -17.35
N THR A 124 0.76 -2.21 -18.52
CA THR A 124 -0.55 -2.65 -18.96
C THR A 124 -0.43 -3.91 -19.81
N CYS A 125 -1.24 -4.93 -19.51
CA CYS A 125 -1.34 -6.11 -20.34
C CYS A 125 -2.41 -5.88 -21.39
N GLN A 126 -2.07 -6.22 -22.63
CA GLN A 126 -2.98 -6.19 -23.76
C GLN A 126 -3.17 -7.61 -24.26
N ASP A 127 -4.38 -7.88 -24.68
CA ASP A 127 -4.77 -9.15 -25.26
C ASP A 127 -4.01 -9.40 -26.58
N ILE A 128 -3.42 -10.59 -26.71
CA ILE A 128 -2.77 -10.99 -27.96
C ILE A 128 -3.86 -11.43 -28.91
N ASN A 129 -3.99 -10.77 -30.05
CA ASN A 129 -4.98 -11.19 -31.04
C ASN A 129 -4.50 -12.42 -31.80
N GLU A 130 -4.80 -13.62 -31.29
CA GLU A 130 -4.33 -14.85 -31.94
C GLU A 130 -4.99 -15.06 -33.30
N CYS A 131 -6.11 -14.40 -33.60
CA CYS A 131 -6.71 -14.45 -34.94
C CYS A 131 -5.90 -13.72 -36.01
N GLU A 132 -4.89 -12.92 -35.63
CA GLU A 132 -3.92 -12.34 -36.56
C GLU A 132 -2.79 -13.31 -36.92
N ASP A 133 -2.60 -14.38 -36.13
CA ASP A 133 -1.61 -15.42 -36.39
C ASP A 133 -2.05 -16.35 -37.54
N ASP A 134 -1.15 -16.57 -38.50
CA ASP A 134 -1.45 -17.34 -39.71
C ASP A 134 -1.66 -18.84 -39.46
N ILE A 135 -1.07 -19.40 -38.40
CA ILE A 135 -1.30 -20.78 -37.96
C ILE A 135 -2.73 -20.90 -37.41
N VAL A 136 -3.16 -19.92 -36.62
CA VAL A 136 -4.52 -19.89 -36.04
C VAL A 136 -5.58 -19.71 -37.12
N LYS A 137 -5.35 -18.82 -38.11
CA LYS A 137 -6.24 -18.67 -39.28
C LYS A 137 -6.39 -19.98 -40.06
N GLN A 138 -5.32 -20.74 -40.21
CA GLN A 138 -5.36 -22.05 -40.90
C GLN A 138 -6.05 -23.13 -40.06
N SER A 139 -5.91 -23.07 -38.73
CA SER A 139 -6.54 -24.01 -37.80
C SER A 139 -8.06 -23.77 -37.69
N CYS A 140 -8.50 -22.52 -37.60
CA CYS A 140 -9.91 -22.13 -37.51
C CYS A 140 -10.60 -22.03 -38.89
N LYS A 141 -10.99 -23.16 -39.46
CA LYS A 141 -11.57 -23.25 -40.82
C LYS A 141 -12.78 -22.35 -41.11
N ASN A 142 -13.61 -22.05 -40.11
CA ASN A 142 -14.85 -21.26 -40.30
C ASN A 142 -14.75 -19.83 -39.74
N GLY A 143 -13.55 -19.37 -39.39
CA GLY A 143 -13.34 -18.07 -38.77
C GLY A 143 -12.92 -18.17 -37.30
N CYS A 144 -12.30 -17.10 -36.82
CA CYS A 144 -11.71 -16.97 -35.49
C CYS A 144 -12.31 -15.75 -34.78
N ILE A 145 -12.59 -15.88 -33.50
CA ILE A 145 -13.03 -14.79 -32.63
C ILE A 145 -11.99 -14.65 -31.52
N ASN A 146 -11.37 -13.48 -31.47
CA ASN A 146 -10.44 -13.10 -30.43
C ASN A 146 -11.18 -12.82 -29.11
N THR A 147 -10.65 -13.27 -27.98
CA THR A 147 -11.25 -13.11 -26.66
C THR A 147 -10.20 -12.72 -25.64
N ASP A 148 -10.60 -12.07 -24.54
CA ASP A 148 -9.63 -11.63 -23.52
C ASP A 148 -8.85 -12.82 -22.91
N GLY A 149 -7.56 -12.91 -23.26
CA GLY A 149 -6.59 -13.94 -22.89
C GLY A 149 -6.65 -15.24 -23.71
N SER A 150 -7.40 -15.29 -24.82
CA SER A 150 -7.51 -16.51 -25.65
C SER A 150 -8.22 -16.26 -27.00
N TYR A 151 -8.42 -17.31 -27.79
CA TYR A 151 -9.28 -17.27 -28.97
C TYR A 151 -10.20 -18.48 -29.05
N ARG A 152 -11.27 -18.36 -29.86
CA ARG A 152 -12.10 -19.51 -30.24
C ARG A 152 -12.38 -19.53 -31.73
N CYS A 153 -12.48 -20.73 -32.29
CA CYS A 153 -12.96 -20.90 -33.66
C CYS A 153 -14.50 -20.83 -33.71
N VAL A 154 -15.03 -20.40 -34.84
CA VAL A 154 -16.47 -20.41 -35.12
C VAL A 154 -16.90 -21.83 -35.52
N ASP A 155 -17.96 -22.33 -34.91
CA ASP A 155 -18.57 -23.62 -35.27
C ASP A 155 -19.73 -23.43 -36.26
N MET A 156 -19.81 -24.31 -37.27
CA MET A 156 -20.88 -24.28 -38.28
C MET A 156 -22.29 -24.57 -37.71
N SER A 157 -22.41 -24.94 -36.42
CA SER A 157 -23.69 -25.00 -35.71
C SER A 157 -24.23 -23.61 -35.31
N GLU A 158 -23.46 -22.54 -35.49
CA GLU A 158 -23.92 -21.15 -35.35
C GLU A 158 -24.60 -20.61 -36.64
N TYR A 159 -24.67 -21.40 -37.73
CA TYR A 159 -25.34 -21.04 -39.00
C TYR A 159 -26.68 -21.77 -39.20
N GLN A 160 -27.47 -21.99 -38.15
CA GLN A 160 -28.86 -22.44 -38.31
C GLN A 160 -29.84 -21.64 -37.44
N SER A 161 -30.79 -21.02 -38.15
CA SER A 161 -32.07 -20.46 -37.72
C SER A 161 -32.11 -18.99 -37.27
N ASP A 162 -32.23 -18.11 -38.27
CA ASP A 162 -32.89 -16.80 -38.19
C ASP A 162 -34.37 -16.92 -37.74
N GLN A 163 -34.59 -17.22 -36.46
CA GLN A 163 -35.85 -16.90 -35.80
C GLN A 163 -35.56 -16.39 -34.39
N ALA A 164 -35.49 -15.07 -34.27
CA ALA A 164 -35.62 -14.38 -33.00
C ALA A 164 -36.97 -14.76 -32.38
N LEU A 165 -36.95 -15.63 -31.37
CA LEU A 165 -38.08 -15.90 -30.50
C LEU A 165 -38.43 -14.58 -29.81
N THR A 166 -39.57 -13.99 -30.15
CA THR A 166 -40.04 -12.67 -29.70
C THR A 166 -40.33 -12.56 -28.19
N ASN A 167 -39.93 -13.55 -27.38
CA ASN A 167 -40.11 -13.58 -25.93
C ASN A 167 -38.97 -14.32 -25.21
N VAL A 168 -37.71 -14.04 -25.57
CA VAL A 168 -36.56 -14.63 -24.86
C VAL A 168 -36.43 -14.03 -23.46
N VAL A 169 -36.43 -14.90 -22.45
CA VAL A 169 -36.22 -14.55 -21.05
C VAL A 169 -35.32 -15.60 -20.40
N CYS A 170 -34.21 -15.19 -19.81
CA CYS A 170 -33.35 -16.08 -19.05
C CYS A 170 -34.04 -16.59 -17.78
N LYS A 171 -33.73 -17.84 -17.39
CA LYS A 171 -34.21 -18.39 -16.11
C LYS A 171 -33.73 -17.52 -14.95
N PRO A 172 -34.56 -17.26 -13.92
CA PRO A 172 -34.12 -16.53 -12.73
C PRO A 172 -32.86 -17.17 -12.12
N LEU A 173 -31.86 -16.36 -11.80
CA LEU A 173 -30.69 -16.82 -11.05
C LEU A 173 -31.09 -17.11 -9.61
N PHE A 174 -30.61 -18.22 -9.06
CA PHE A 174 -30.81 -18.52 -7.65
C PHE A 174 -29.93 -17.60 -6.80
N PRO A 175 -30.47 -17.06 -5.68
CA PRO A 175 -29.67 -16.25 -4.78
C PRO A 175 -28.54 -17.11 -4.18
N PRO A 176 -27.30 -16.57 -4.10
CA PRO A 176 -26.19 -17.28 -3.50
C PRO A 176 -26.42 -17.44 -1.98
N PRO A 177 -25.71 -18.38 -1.32
CA PRO A 177 -25.84 -18.59 0.12
C PRO A 177 -25.49 -17.36 0.96
N GLN A 178 -24.64 -16.47 0.42
CA GLN A 178 -24.19 -15.23 1.05
C GLN A 178 -24.21 -14.13 -0.02
N GLY A 179 -24.99 -13.07 0.21
CA GLY A 179 -25.16 -11.95 -0.73
C GLY A 179 -26.41 -12.05 -1.59
N PHE A 180 -26.50 -11.15 -2.56
CA PHE A 180 -27.64 -11.06 -3.46
C PHE A 180 -27.17 -10.68 -4.86
N ILE A 181 -27.98 -11.03 -5.85
CA ILE A 181 -27.70 -10.74 -7.25
C ILE A 181 -28.39 -9.43 -7.62
N SER A 182 -27.62 -8.50 -8.18
CA SER A 182 -28.13 -7.23 -8.69
C SER A 182 -28.00 -7.21 -10.20
N CYS A 183 -29.12 -7.02 -10.90
CA CYS A 183 -29.18 -7.03 -12.36
C CYS A 183 -29.55 -5.64 -12.90
N SER A 184 -28.84 -5.19 -13.93
CA SER A 184 -29.09 -3.94 -14.65
C SER A 184 -29.06 -4.16 -16.16
N ARG A 185 -29.81 -3.36 -16.91
CA ARG A 185 -29.85 -3.42 -18.39
C ARG A 185 -28.80 -2.52 -19.05
N ASP A 186 -28.28 -1.55 -18.30
CA ASP A 186 -27.24 -0.61 -18.70
C ASP A 186 -26.30 -0.35 -17.51
N GLU A 187 -25.08 0.12 -17.76
CA GLU A 187 -24.10 0.52 -16.73
C GLU A 187 -24.59 1.65 -15.79
N ALA A 188 -25.79 2.20 -16.02
CA ALA A 188 -26.43 3.19 -15.17
C ALA A 188 -27.18 2.55 -13.98
N SER A 189 -26.59 2.72 -12.80
CA SER A 189 -27.10 2.32 -11.50
C SER A 189 -28.36 3.08 -11.05
N HIS A 190 -29.56 2.75 -11.53
CA HIS A 190 -30.81 3.23 -10.92
C HIS A 190 -31.91 2.17 -10.90
N SER A 191 -32.13 1.56 -9.73
CA SER A 191 -33.32 0.79 -9.41
C SER A 191 -34.29 1.64 -8.58
N TYR A 192 -35.25 2.34 -9.20
CA TYR A 192 -36.50 2.72 -8.52
C TYR A 192 -37.67 2.80 -9.50
N THR A 193 -38.79 2.23 -9.05
CA THR A 193 -40.08 2.10 -9.70
C THR A 193 -40.86 3.43 -9.72
N LYS A 194 -41.30 3.86 -10.89
CA LYS A 194 -42.49 4.72 -11.07
C LYS A 194 -43.12 4.35 -12.42
N THR A 195 -44.03 3.37 -12.44
CA THR A 195 -45.03 3.15 -13.52
C THR A 195 -45.82 1.84 -13.38
N GLY A 196 -45.59 0.99 -12.38
CA GLY A 196 -46.44 -0.20 -12.16
C GLY A 196 -46.37 -1.27 -13.27
N ARG A 197 -45.44 -1.17 -14.22
CA ARG A 197 -45.12 -2.26 -15.16
C ARG A 197 -43.93 -3.07 -14.63
N LYS A 198 -44.16 -4.37 -14.43
CA LYS A 198 -43.16 -5.37 -14.03
C LYS A 198 -42.13 -5.49 -15.18
N ARG A 199 -40.98 -4.81 -15.08
CA ARG A 199 -39.86 -5.05 -16.01
C ARG A 199 -39.36 -6.46 -15.78
N THR A 200 -39.39 -7.30 -16.82
CA THR A 200 -38.77 -8.64 -16.83
C THR A 200 -37.24 -8.47 -16.78
N VAL A 201 -36.64 -8.64 -15.60
CA VAL A 201 -35.20 -8.38 -15.33
C VAL A 201 -34.28 -9.50 -15.85
N ASN A 202 -34.74 -10.29 -16.82
CA ASN A 202 -34.00 -11.39 -17.42
C ASN A 202 -34.12 -11.36 -18.97
N SER A 203 -34.33 -10.19 -19.56
CA SER A 203 -34.35 -10.05 -21.02
C SER A 203 -32.92 -10.07 -21.59
N PRO A 204 -32.72 -10.41 -22.87
CA PRO A 204 -31.43 -10.34 -23.51
C PRO A 204 -30.73 -8.99 -23.30
N GLY A 205 -29.43 -9.04 -23.05
CA GLY A 205 -28.59 -7.87 -22.70
C GLY A 205 -28.62 -7.48 -21.22
N THR A 206 -29.42 -8.13 -20.37
CA THR A 206 -29.39 -7.86 -18.92
C THR A 206 -28.10 -8.41 -18.31
N ILE A 207 -27.41 -7.59 -17.53
CA ILE A 207 -26.17 -7.94 -16.84
C ILE A 207 -26.46 -8.11 -15.35
N CYS A 208 -26.05 -9.22 -14.76
CA CYS A 208 -26.18 -9.49 -13.33
C CYS A 208 -24.80 -9.62 -12.67
N LYS A 209 -24.67 -8.99 -11.49
CA LYS A 209 -23.47 -8.98 -10.66
C LYS A 209 -23.77 -9.48 -9.25
N LEU A 210 -22.79 -10.09 -8.61
CA LEU A 210 -22.87 -10.49 -7.20
C LEU A 210 -22.60 -9.28 -6.30
N VAL A 211 -23.50 -9.01 -5.37
CA VAL A 211 -23.32 -7.98 -4.35
C VAL A 211 -23.25 -8.64 -2.98
N CYS A 212 -22.14 -8.39 -2.27
CA CYS A 212 -21.94 -8.91 -0.93
C CYS A 212 -22.54 -7.99 0.15
N PRO A 213 -23.05 -8.57 1.24
CA PRO A 213 -23.54 -7.78 2.37
C PRO A 213 -22.36 -7.15 3.12
N VAL A 214 -22.67 -6.19 4.01
CA VAL A 214 -21.67 -5.53 4.85
C VAL A 214 -20.83 -6.57 5.62
N GLY A 215 -19.51 -6.41 5.61
CA GLY A 215 -18.56 -7.34 6.22
C GLY A 215 -18.15 -8.54 5.37
N TYR A 216 -18.56 -8.56 4.10
CA TYR A 216 -18.14 -9.55 3.13
C TYR A 216 -17.53 -8.86 1.90
N ARG A 217 -16.62 -9.56 1.22
CA ARG A 217 -16.09 -9.15 -0.09
C ARG A 217 -16.31 -10.24 -1.12
N VAL A 218 -16.41 -9.83 -2.39
CA VAL A 218 -16.48 -10.75 -3.53
C VAL A 218 -15.10 -11.37 -3.75
N THR A 219 -15.04 -12.68 -3.94
CA THR A 219 -13.85 -13.41 -4.43
C THR A 219 -14.24 -14.24 -5.64
N GLY A 220 -13.41 -14.27 -6.68
CA GLY A 220 -13.76 -14.84 -7.99
C GLY A 220 -14.50 -13.85 -8.90
N GLN A 221 -14.93 -14.31 -10.07
CA GLN A 221 -15.61 -13.49 -11.08
C GLN A 221 -17.09 -13.89 -11.17
N PHE A 222 -17.99 -12.92 -10.96
CA PHE A 222 -19.43 -13.10 -11.15
C PHE A 222 -19.96 -11.97 -12.01
N TYR A 223 -20.09 -12.30 -13.29
CA TYR A 223 -20.55 -11.42 -14.33
C TYR A 223 -21.26 -12.29 -15.36
N VAL A 224 -22.59 -12.25 -15.34
CA VAL A 224 -23.41 -13.02 -16.27
C VAL A 224 -24.34 -12.10 -17.03
N THR A 225 -24.43 -12.31 -18.34
CA THR A 225 -25.29 -11.57 -19.26
C THR A 225 -26.35 -12.51 -19.83
N CYS A 226 -27.59 -12.05 -19.93
CA CYS A 226 -28.63 -12.84 -20.56
C CYS A 226 -28.45 -12.81 -22.09
N GLY A 227 -28.15 -13.96 -22.68
CA GLY A 227 -27.95 -14.13 -24.11
C GLY A 227 -29.27 -14.10 -24.89
N LEU A 228 -29.15 -13.96 -26.22
CA LEU A 228 -30.28 -13.90 -27.16
C LEU A 228 -31.11 -15.19 -27.22
N TYR A 229 -30.62 -16.28 -26.61
CA TYR A 229 -31.27 -17.59 -26.56
C TYR A 229 -31.78 -17.98 -25.15
N GLY A 230 -31.80 -17.04 -24.20
CA GLY A 230 -32.40 -17.27 -22.88
C GLY A 230 -31.50 -18.08 -21.93
N LYS A 231 -30.19 -18.09 -22.20
CA LYS A 231 -29.16 -18.65 -21.32
C LYS A 231 -28.29 -17.52 -20.75
N TRP A 232 -27.84 -17.71 -19.51
CA TRP A 232 -26.85 -16.83 -18.90
C TRP A 232 -25.46 -17.19 -19.42
N GLU A 233 -24.75 -16.21 -19.93
CA GLU A 233 -23.40 -16.32 -20.48
C GLU A 233 -22.44 -15.52 -19.60
N GLY A 234 -21.24 -16.06 -19.35
CA GLY A 234 -20.24 -15.43 -18.48
C GLY A 234 -19.85 -16.29 -17.28
N LYS A 235 -19.05 -15.71 -16.37
CA LYS A 235 -18.49 -16.42 -15.21
C LYS A 235 -19.38 -16.26 -14.00
N ASN A 236 -19.61 -17.35 -13.26
CA ASN A 236 -20.54 -17.42 -12.12
C ASN A 236 -19.92 -18.03 -10.85
N GLU A 237 -18.58 -18.06 -10.77
CA GLU A 237 -17.86 -18.74 -9.70
C GLU A 237 -17.63 -17.89 -8.45
N ALA A 238 -18.00 -16.59 -8.46
CA ALA A 238 -17.72 -15.74 -7.32
C ALA A 238 -18.56 -16.07 -6.08
N LYS A 239 -17.95 -15.83 -4.92
CA LYS A 239 -18.55 -16.04 -3.61
C LYS A 239 -18.31 -14.82 -2.72
N CYS A 240 -19.20 -14.62 -1.75
CA CYS A 240 -18.98 -13.65 -0.69
C CYS A 240 -18.25 -14.33 0.47
N ILE A 241 -17.05 -13.84 0.77
CA ILE A 241 -16.25 -14.31 1.92
C ILE A 241 -16.24 -13.27 3.02
N ARG A 242 -16.28 -13.71 4.28
CA ARG A 242 -16.20 -12.82 5.44
C ARG A 242 -14.85 -12.11 5.49
N VAL A 243 -14.88 -10.84 5.83
CA VAL A 243 -13.69 -10.01 6.05
C VAL A 243 -13.69 -9.55 7.51
N ALA A 244 -12.50 -9.56 8.12
CA ALA A 244 -12.33 -9.02 9.45
C ALA A 244 -12.52 -7.48 9.45
N PRO A 245 -13.01 -6.89 10.56
CA PRO A 245 -13.04 -5.43 10.72
C PRO A 245 -11.65 -4.81 10.57
N PRO A 246 -11.56 -3.51 10.19
CA PRO A 246 -10.30 -2.81 10.11
C PRO A 246 -9.62 -2.70 11.48
N THR A 247 -8.29 -2.71 11.51
CA THR A 247 -7.54 -2.50 12.75
C THR A 247 -7.48 -1.02 13.07
N LEU A 248 -7.67 -0.65 14.34
CA LEU A 248 -7.54 0.72 14.80
C LEU A 248 -7.10 0.73 16.28
N GLN A 249 -5.91 1.27 16.53
CA GLN A 249 -5.32 1.36 17.87
C GLN A 249 -4.99 2.80 18.20
N CYS A 250 -5.64 3.32 19.24
CA CYS A 250 -5.40 4.68 19.72
C CYS A 250 -4.10 4.78 20.52
N PRO A 251 -3.47 5.97 20.54
CA PRO A 251 -2.34 6.21 21.42
C PRO A 251 -2.77 6.14 22.89
N PRO A 252 -1.80 5.97 23.81
CA PRO A 252 -2.09 6.03 25.24
C PRO A 252 -2.52 7.45 25.65
N THR A 253 -3.03 7.59 26.88
CA THR A 253 -3.38 8.89 27.45
C THR A 253 -2.20 9.86 27.36
N GLN A 254 -2.47 11.05 26.83
CA GLN A 254 -1.48 12.10 26.63
C GLN A 254 -1.57 13.14 27.75
N HIS A 255 -0.43 13.63 28.20
CA HIS A 255 -0.32 14.62 29.26
C HIS A 255 0.44 15.85 28.77
N PHE A 256 -0.13 17.02 28.98
CA PHE A 256 0.48 18.31 28.60
C PHE A 256 0.45 19.26 29.80
N MET A 257 1.40 20.20 29.83
CA MET A 257 1.46 21.27 30.83
C MET A 257 1.22 22.62 30.17
N THR A 258 0.53 23.52 30.87
CA THR A 258 0.39 24.92 30.49
C THR A 258 1.58 25.74 30.96
N ASP A 259 1.90 26.83 30.24
CA ASP A 259 2.92 27.78 30.69
C ASP A 259 2.44 28.53 31.95
N LYS A 260 3.37 28.94 32.82
CA LYS A 260 3.06 29.61 34.10
C LYS A 260 2.19 30.87 33.99
N ASN A 261 2.11 31.48 32.80
CA ASN A 261 1.34 32.69 32.50
C ASN A 261 0.21 32.47 31.46
N SER A 262 -0.11 31.22 31.10
CA SER A 262 -1.12 30.89 30.09
C SER A 262 -2.08 29.82 30.59
N ASN A 263 -3.37 29.94 30.27
CA ASN A 263 -4.37 28.89 30.52
C ASN A 263 -4.50 27.89 29.37
N MET A 264 -3.75 28.08 28.27
CA MET A 264 -3.80 27.27 27.07
C MET A 264 -2.48 26.53 26.85
N ALA A 265 -2.58 25.27 26.43
CA ALA A 265 -1.45 24.45 25.99
C ALA A 265 -1.63 24.05 24.53
N LEU A 266 -0.55 24.14 23.75
CA LEU A 266 -0.47 23.52 22.43
C LEU A 266 -0.28 22.01 22.62
N VAL A 267 -1.29 21.23 22.28
CA VAL A 267 -1.25 19.77 22.37
C VAL A 267 -0.91 19.19 21.00
N LYS A 268 0.11 18.34 20.92
CA LYS A 268 0.48 17.58 19.72
C LYS A 268 0.66 16.13 20.12
N PHE A 269 -0.08 15.23 19.48
CA PHE A 269 -0.13 13.81 19.85
C PHE A 269 0.00 12.90 18.62
N PRO A 270 0.46 11.65 18.80
CA PRO A 270 0.61 10.72 17.69
C PRO A 270 -0.74 10.31 17.10
N SER A 271 -0.75 10.02 15.79
CA SER A 271 -1.90 9.42 15.12
C SER A 271 -2.19 8.00 15.62
N PRO A 272 -3.45 7.55 15.66
CA PRO A 272 -3.77 6.15 15.88
C PRO A 272 -3.25 5.28 14.73
N ILE A 273 -2.87 4.04 15.05
CA ILE A 273 -2.35 3.05 14.11
C ILE A 273 -3.53 2.30 13.49
N THR A 274 -3.63 2.25 12.17
CA THR A 274 -4.70 1.55 11.45
C THR A 274 -4.21 0.99 10.12
N ASN A 275 -4.78 -0.12 9.68
CA ASN A 275 -4.53 -0.69 8.35
C ASN A 275 -5.36 -0.04 7.23
N ILE A 276 -6.17 1.00 7.53
CA ILE A 276 -6.98 1.73 6.56
C ILE A 276 -6.44 3.15 6.37
N SER A 277 -6.44 3.61 5.12
CA SER A 277 -5.99 4.96 4.75
C SER A 277 -6.67 6.07 5.57
N TRP A 278 -5.87 7.06 6.01
CA TRP A 278 -6.29 8.20 6.84
C TRP A 278 -7.48 9.01 6.28
N LYS A 279 -7.67 9.02 4.95
CA LYS A 279 -8.84 9.63 4.30
C LYS A 279 -10.18 9.07 4.79
N TYR A 280 -10.21 7.81 5.21
CA TYR A 280 -11.41 7.13 5.74
C TYR A 280 -11.48 7.11 7.27
N VAL A 281 -10.50 7.73 7.95
CA VAL A 281 -10.51 7.93 9.40
C VAL A 281 -11.23 9.23 9.72
N LYS A 282 -12.08 9.22 10.74
CA LYS A 282 -12.73 10.39 11.32
C LYS A 282 -12.34 10.50 12.78
N SER A 283 -12.34 11.72 13.31
CA SER A 283 -12.13 11.96 14.74
C SER A 283 -13.32 12.69 15.35
N TYR A 284 -13.50 12.50 16.64
CA TYR A 284 -14.37 13.31 17.48
C TYR A 284 -13.58 13.73 18.73
N PRO A 285 -13.42 15.02 19.01
CA PRO A 285 -13.80 16.17 18.19
C PRO A 285 -13.06 16.23 16.84
N SER A 286 -13.62 16.93 15.85
CA SER A 286 -13.14 16.93 14.45
C SER A 286 -11.75 17.53 14.27
N TRP A 287 -11.38 18.50 15.11
CA TRP A 287 -10.04 19.11 15.10
C TRP A 287 -8.93 18.08 15.39
N ALA A 288 -9.24 17.01 16.15
CA ALA A 288 -8.26 16.00 16.54
C ALA A 288 -7.67 15.24 15.34
N LYS A 289 -8.33 15.26 14.18
CA LYS A 289 -7.81 14.72 12.92
C LYS A 289 -6.55 15.44 12.43
N ASN A 290 -6.32 16.67 12.87
CA ASN A 290 -5.09 17.43 12.60
C ASN A 290 -3.93 17.05 13.54
N LEU A 291 -4.17 16.18 14.53
CA LEU A 291 -3.18 15.69 15.50
C LEU A 291 -2.53 16.79 16.37
N THR A 292 -3.07 18.00 16.29
CA THR A 292 -2.62 19.17 17.01
C THR A 292 -3.80 20.07 17.30
N GLY A 293 -3.76 20.78 18.42
CA GLY A 293 -4.77 21.75 18.81
C GLY A 293 -4.33 22.58 20.02
N THR A 294 -5.00 23.69 20.26
CA THR A 294 -4.78 24.50 21.45
C THR A 294 -5.93 24.22 22.41
N LEU A 295 -5.62 23.73 23.61
CA LEU A 295 -6.61 23.33 24.61
C LEU A 295 -6.36 24.04 25.93
N GLU A 296 -7.44 24.34 26.62
CA GLU A 296 -7.37 24.83 27.99
C GLU A 296 -7.03 23.70 28.97
N LYS A 297 -6.75 24.06 30.22
CA LYS A 297 -6.62 23.09 31.30
C LYS A 297 -7.90 22.24 31.42
N GLY A 298 -7.76 20.93 31.31
CA GLY A 298 -8.92 20.04 31.32
C GLY A 298 -8.61 18.59 30.98
N ARG A 299 -9.67 17.79 30.88
CA ARG A 299 -9.64 16.41 30.39
C ARG A 299 -10.51 16.33 29.15
N TYR A 300 -9.94 15.84 28.07
CA TYR A 300 -10.60 15.75 26.77
C TYR A 300 -10.59 14.30 26.31
N ASP A 301 -11.75 13.80 25.93
CA ASP A 301 -11.91 12.49 25.28
C ASP A 301 -11.78 12.66 23.76
N ILE A 302 -10.90 11.87 23.16
CA ILE A 302 -10.62 11.87 21.73
C ILE A 302 -10.94 10.49 21.17
N ASP A 303 -11.94 10.44 20.28
CA ASP A 303 -12.35 9.25 19.58
C ASP A 303 -11.86 9.29 18.13
N PHE A 304 -11.41 8.13 17.64
CA PHE A 304 -11.16 7.90 16.23
C PHE A 304 -12.04 6.77 15.74
N ILE A 305 -12.61 6.93 14.54
CA ILE A 305 -13.45 5.94 13.89
C ILE A 305 -12.93 5.75 12.47
N VAL A 306 -12.71 4.50 12.07
CA VAL A 306 -12.30 4.15 10.72
C VAL A 306 -13.38 3.31 10.06
N ARG A 307 -13.63 3.56 8.77
CA ARG A 307 -14.58 2.77 7.97
C ARG A 307 -13.91 2.27 6.69
N ASP A 308 -13.92 0.96 6.50
CA ASP A 308 -13.39 0.33 5.30
C ASP A 308 -14.27 0.71 4.07
N PRO A 309 -13.69 1.27 2.99
CA PRO A 309 -14.45 1.70 1.82
C PRO A 309 -15.04 0.56 1.01
N THR A 310 -14.48 -0.65 1.12
CA THR A 310 -14.86 -1.84 0.36
C THR A 310 -15.91 -2.64 1.12
N THR A 311 -15.64 -2.98 2.37
CA THR A 311 -16.51 -3.84 3.19
C THR A 311 -17.57 -3.08 3.97
N LYS A 312 -17.41 -1.74 4.06
CA LYS A 312 -18.23 -0.82 4.84
C LYS A 312 -18.23 -1.06 6.35
N LEU A 313 -17.39 -1.98 6.85
CA LEU A 313 -17.17 -2.23 8.28
C LEU A 313 -16.47 -1.04 8.94
N SER A 314 -16.75 -0.85 10.22
CA SER A 314 -16.17 0.26 11.00
C SER A 314 -15.55 -0.24 12.30
N THR A 315 -14.53 0.46 12.78
CA THR A 315 -13.92 0.23 14.09
C THR A 315 -13.59 1.56 14.74
N SER A 316 -13.70 1.66 16.06
CA SER A 316 -13.47 2.88 16.81
C SER A 316 -12.49 2.64 17.97
N CYS A 317 -11.72 3.66 18.32
CA CYS A 317 -10.88 3.68 19.51
C CYS A 317 -10.96 5.05 20.19
N SER A 318 -10.63 5.09 21.48
CA SER A 318 -10.70 6.31 22.30
C SER A 318 -9.47 6.44 23.18
N PHE A 319 -9.00 7.67 23.40
CA PHE A 319 -7.98 7.99 24.40
C PHE A 319 -8.23 9.37 25.02
N LYS A 320 -7.50 9.68 26.09
CA LYS A 320 -7.64 10.94 26.83
C LYS A 320 -6.46 11.86 26.60
N ILE A 321 -6.74 13.15 26.50
CA ILE A 321 -5.75 14.23 26.63
C ILE A 321 -6.00 14.95 27.95
N ILE A 322 -4.94 15.08 28.77
CA ILE A 322 -5.00 15.72 30.08
C ILE A 322 -4.03 16.90 30.09
N VAL A 323 -4.58 18.11 30.20
CA VAL A 323 -3.81 19.35 30.29
C VAL A 323 -3.77 19.79 31.76
N LYS A 324 -2.58 19.90 32.34
CA LYS A 324 -2.32 20.32 33.73
C LYS A 324 -1.48 21.60 33.78
N ASN A 325 -1.32 22.14 34.98
CA ASN A 325 -0.44 23.28 35.28
C ASN A 325 0.82 22.79 35.99
#